data_AF-A0AA39Z6C9-F1
#
_entry.id   AF-A0AA39Z6C9-F1
#
_cell.length_a   1.000
_cell.length_b   1.000
_cell.length_c   1.000
_cell.angle_alpha   90.00
_cell.angle_beta   90.00
_cell.angle_gamma   90.00
#
_symmetry.space_group_name_H-M   'P 1'
#
loop_
_entity.id
_entity.type
_entity.pdbx_description
1 polymer ?
#
loop_
_entity_poly.entity_id
_entity_poly.type
_entity_poly.pdbx_seq_one_letter_code
_entity_poly.pdbx_strand_id
1 'polypeptide(L)'
;MARRPVHISLKIAVPLSALMILFASIAFTGHRLDWPGKPAFTTFRHSEIDEHFLNNRLRALSSRPLPRFIYHTLHAGPAILWSLAMPFQHVDSLRARFPAMHRRNGYLVLSLSLLLSLGGFWILNRNMSHTHREFYHIHTVIKGKYIPLLTWPTFESSLWFLAPAYFYSLFRTAETARAREWVRHRKWAVFHTIAAYTITLQRVNVVVCMVAGWAMHLLVPERVQHEVLGVPATHEGKAAAELAAFAWTAWYGGILAFVWILYEWRPAALFARGRDAAGGEKSETIKVE
;
A
#
# COMPACT_ATOMS: atom_id res chain seq x y z
N MET A 1 -22.52 11.38 -23.91
CA MET A 1 -21.43 11.79 -23.00
C MET A 1 -20.19 10.92 -23.22
N ALA A 2 -19.02 11.52 -23.41
CA ALA A 2 -17.77 10.78 -23.65
C ALA A 2 -17.35 9.99 -22.39
N ARG A 3 -16.89 8.74 -22.58
CA ARG A 3 -16.38 7.88 -21.49
C ARG A 3 -15.17 8.56 -20.85
N ARG A 4 -15.25 8.95 -19.58
CA ARG A 4 -14.08 9.45 -18.84
C ARG A 4 -13.03 8.32 -18.78
N PRO A 5 -11.82 8.52 -19.29
CA PRO A 5 -10.77 7.51 -19.18
C PRO A 5 -10.38 7.33 -17.72
N VAL A 6 -10.00 6.11 -17.33
CA VAL A 6 -9.44 5.86 -16.00
C VAL A 6 -8.24 6.76 -15.75
N HIS A 7 -8.14 7.28 -14.55
CA HIS A 7 -7.14 8.27 -14.20
C HIS A 7 -6.88 8.25 -12.69
N ILE A 8 -5.76 8.84 -12.29
CA ILE A 8 -5.45 9.07 -10.89
C ILE A 8 -5.61 10.57 -10.62
N SER A 9 -6.44 10.92 -9.66
CA SER A 9 -6.56 12.32 -9.21
C SER A 9 -5.26 12.76 -8.54
N LEU A 10 -4.67 13.86 -9.01
CA LEU A 10 -3.49 14.46 -8.36
C LEU A 10 -3.79 14.96 -6.94
N LYS A 11 -5.06 15.29 -6.65
CA LYS A 11 -5.52 15.62 -5.28
C LYS A 11 -5.38 14.45 -4.31
N ILE A 12 -5.25 13.21 -4.82
CA ILE A 12 -5.03 12.01 -4.03
C ILE A 12 -3.56 11.58 -4.13
N ALA A 13 -3.00 11.51 -5.35
CA ALA A 13 -1.63 11.03 -5.57
C ALA A 13 -0.58 11.89 -4.85
N VAL A 14 -0.72 13.22 -4.89
CA VAL A 14 0.28 14.13 -4.29
C VAL A 14 0.32 13.99 -2.76
N PRO A 15 -0.81 14.05 -2.02
CA PRO A 15 -0.78 13.81 -0.57
C PRO A 15 -0.27 12.43 -0.19
N LEU A 16 -0.66 11.38 -0.92
CA LEU A 16 -0.16 10.02 -0.68
C LEU A 16 1.36 9.96 -0.89
N SER A 17 1.87 10.50 -2.00
CA SER A 17 3.31 10.59 -2.26
C SER A 17 4.05 11.36 -1.18
N ALA A 18 3.53 12.51 -0.73
CA ALA A 18 4.15 13.30 0.34
C ALA A 18 4.22 12.51 1.66
N LEU A 19 3.14 11.80 2.01
CA LEU A 19 3.10 10.92 3.19
C LEU A 19 4.15 9.81 3.08
N MET A 20 4.25 9.15 1.92
CA MET A 20 5.24 8.09 1.72
C MET A 20 6.68 8.62 1.81
N ILE A 21 6.96 9.81 1.29
CA ILE A 21 8.27 10.46 1.43
C ILE A 21 8.61 10.66 2.90
N LEU A 22 7.67 11.14 3.72
CA LEU A 22 7.88 11.28 5.17
C LEU A 22 8.24 9.94 5.83
N PHE A 23 7.43 8.90 5.61
CA PHE A 23 7.67 7.58 6.19
C PHE A 23 8.98 6.94 5.71
N ALA A 24 9.29 7.07 4.42
CA ALA A 24 10.54 6.56 3.85
C ALA A 24 11.75 7.33 4.40
N SER A 25 11.62 8.63 4.69
CA SER A 25 12.67 9.44 5.31
C SER A 25 12.93 9.00 6.76
N ILE A 26 11.87 8.69 7.52
CA ILE A 26 11.99 8.14 8.88
C ILE A 26 12.77 6.81 8.87
N ALA A 27 12.74 6.03 7.79
CA ALA A 27 13.52 4.79 7.69
C ALA A 27 15.05 5.01 7.68
N PHE A 28 15.53 6.23 7.43
CA PHE A 28 16.95 6.57 7.52
C PHE A 28 17.36 6.94 8.95
N THR A 29 16.46 7.55 9.73
CA THR A 29 16.76 8.12 11.04
C THR A 29 16.23 7.30 12.22
N GLY A 30 15.30 6.39 11.97
CA GLY A 30 14.53 5.71 13.01
C GLY A 30 13.38 6.57 13.55
N HIS A 31 12.52 5.92 14.33
CA HIS A 31 11.41 6.54 15.04
C HIS A 31 11.87 7.08 16.40
N ARG A 32 11.55 8.34 16.72
CA ARG A 32 12.07 9.02 17.93
C ARG A 32 11.01 9.35 18.97
N LEU A 33 9.73 9.06 18.72
CA LEU A 33 8.70 9.28 19.73
C LEU A 33 8.80 8.17 20.77
N ASP A 34 9.19 8.56 21.98
CA ASP A 34 9.22 7.72 23.17
C ASP A 34 8.44 8.46 24.27
N TRP A 35 7.44 7.80 24.86
CA TRP A 35 6.54 8.40 25.85
C TRP A 35 6.45 7.50 27.08
N PRO A 36 6.44 8.06 28.31
CA PRO A 36 6.29 7.27 29.53
C PRO A 36 5.07 6.34 29.47
N GLY A 37 5.27 5.06 29.77
CA GLY A 37 4.20 4.05 29.78
C GLY A 37 3.68 3.60 28.41
N LYS A 38 4.09 4.25 27.31
CA LYS A 38 3.82 3.92 25.90
C LYS A 38 2.38 3.38 25.69
N PRO A 39 1.39 4.26 25.47
CA PRO A 39 0.00 3.85 25.29
C PRO A 39 -0.17 2.83 24.15
N ALA A 40 -1.25 2.05 24.17
CA ALA A 40 -1.50 1.09 23.09
C ALA A 40 -1.77 1.82 21.76
N PHE A 41 -1.30 1.23 20.65
CA PHE A 41 -1.47 1.71 19.28
C PHE A 41 -0.70 2.99 18.92
N THR A 42 0.22 3.45 19.77
CA THR A 42 0.99 4.69 19.51
C THR A 42 2.43 4.44 19.09
N THR A 43 2.98 3.24 19.27
CA THR A 43 4.41 2.97 19.01
C THR A 43 4.70 1.77 18.13
N PHE A 44 3.72 0.90 17.85
CA PHE A 44 3.94 -0.34 17.09
C PHE A 44 5.22 -1.07 17.53
N ARG A 45 5.30 -1.36 18.83
CA ARG A 45 6.50 -1.90 19.47
C ARG A 45 6.71 -3.37 19.15
N HIS A 46 7.96 -3.81 19.25
CA HIS A 46 8.29 -5.23 19.21
C HIS A 46 7.85 -5.90 20.53
N SER A 47 7.43 -7.16 20.48
CA SER A 47 6.90 -7.87 21.66
C SER A 47 7.95 -8.27 22.69
N GLU A 48 9.19 -8.47 22.23
CA GLU A 48 10.32 -8.92 23.08
C GLU A 48 11.20 -7.75 23.53
N ILE A 49 11.12 -6.63 22.83
CA ILE A 49 12.01 -5.47 23.00
C ILE A 49 11.09 -4.27 22.96
N ASP A 50 10.98 -3.50 24.04
CA ASP A 50 10.05 -2.36 24.17
C ASP A 50 10.46 -1.16 23.29
N GLU A 51 10.63 -1.40 22.01
CA GLU A 51 11.12 -0.49 20.99
C GLU A 51 10.24 -0.55 19.76
N HIS A 52 10.07 0.59 19.09
CA HIS A 52 9.36 0.67 17.82
C HIS A 52 9.99 -0.29 16.79
N PHE A 53 9.17 -1.04 16.04
CA PHE A 53 9.64 -2.09 15.13
C PHE A 53 10.73 -1.61 14.13
N LEU A 54 10.61 -0.37 13.63
CA LEU A 54 11.61 0.23 12.75
C LEU A 54 12.98 0.39 13.40
N ASN A 55 13.04 0.78 14.68
CA ASN A 55 14.30 0.93 15.40
C ASN A 55 14.95 -0.44 15.62
N ASN A 56 14.16 -1.44 15.98
CA ASN A 56 14.62 -2.82 16.06
C ASN A 56 15.22 -3.29 14.73
N ARG A 57 14.53 -3.03 13.61
CA ARG A 57 15.05 -3.32 12.26
C ARG A 57 16.38 -2.62 11.99
N LEU A 58 16.46 -1.31 12.27
CA LEU A 58 17.69 -0.56 12.05
C LEU A 58 18.84 -1.03 12.95
N ARG A 59 18.56 -1.44 14.17
CA ARG A 59 19.55 -2.08 15.07
C ARG A 59 20.04 -3.40 14.51
N ALA A 60 19.13 -4.28 14.10
CA ALA A 60 19.46 -5.57 13.48
C ALA A 60 20.31 -5.38 12.20
N LEU A 61 20.07 -4.30 11.47
CA LEU A 61 20.87 -3.91 10.30
C LEU A 61 22.19 -3.21 10.66
N SER A 62 22.30 -2.56 11.82
CA SER A 62 23.51 -1.81 12.19
C SER A 62 24.70 -2.70 12.52
N SER A 63 24.46 -3.94 12.95
CA SER A 63 25.52 -4.96 13.09
C SER A 63 26.03 -5.50 11.75
N ARG A 64 25.40 -5.11 10.61
CA ARG A 64 25.76 -5.56 9.26
C ARG A 64 25.65 -4.40 8.25
N PRO A 65 26.74 -3.67 7.97
CA PRO A 65 26.71 -2.43 7.18
C PRO A 65 26.15 -2.63 5.75
N LEU A 66 26.43 -3.76 5.11
CA LEU A 66 25.93 -4.07 3.77
C LEU A 66 24.39 -4.22 3.74
N PRO A 67 23.74 -5.03 4.61
CA PRO A 67 22.29 -5.04 4.76
C PRO A 67 21.64 -3.68 5.02
N ARG A 68 22.26 -2.81 5.83
CA ARG A 68 21.75 -1.45 6.07
C ARG A 68 21.78 -0.62 4.80
N PHE A 69 22.91 -0.65 4.10
CA PHE A 69 23.07 0.01 2.81
C PHE A 69 22.01 -0.48 1.82
N ILE A 70 21.83 -1.80 1.67
CA ILE A 70 20.82 -2.40 0.80
C ILE A 70 19.42 -1.90 1.15
N TYR A 71 19.04 -1.89 2.43
CA TYR A 71 17.73 -1.40 2.85
C TYR A 71 17.52 0.10 2.51
N HIS A 72 18.55 0.92 2.73
CA HIS A 72 18.47 2.36 2.47
C HIS A 72 18.49 2.71 0.99
N THR A 73 19.35 2.06 0.19
CA THR A 73 19.55 2.40 -1.23
C THR A 73 18.67 1.62 -2.19
N LEU A 74 18.23 0.41 -1.83
CA LEU A 74 17.40 -0.44 -2.70
C LEU A 74 15.93 -0.51 -2.25
N HIS A 75 15.58 0.10 -1.12
CA HIS A 75 14.19 0.14 -0.67
C HIS A 75 13.72 1.55 -0.23
N ALA A 76 14.31 2.14 0.81
CA ALA A 76 13.84 3.43 1.34
C ALA A 76 14.04 4.61 0.36
N GLY A 77 15.24 4.75 -0.20
CA GLY A 77 15.56 5.77 -1.20
C GLY A 77 14.71 5.65 -2.48
N PRO A 78 14.62 4.46 -3.08
CA PRO A 78 13.72 4.22 -4.21
C PRO A 78 12.26 4.57 -3.93
N ALA A 79 11.77 4.40 -2.69
CA ALA A 79 10.41 4.77 -2.32
C ALA A 79 10.20 6.29 -2.37
N ILE A 80 11.19 7.06 -1.93
CA ILE A 80 11.19 8.54 -2.03
C ILE A 80 11.16 8.95 -3.51
N LEU A 81 12.09 8.43 -4.31
CA LEU A 81 12.19 8.78 -5.74
C LEU A 81 10.92 8.39 -6.51
N TRP A 82 10.37 7.20 -6.23
CA TRP A 82 9.13 6.74 -6.84
C TRP A 82 7.96 7.65 -6.48
N SER A 83 7.88 8.07 -5.21
CA SER A 83 6.81 8.96 -4.73
C SER A 83 6.89 10.35 -5.35
N LEU A 84 8.10 10.86 -5.60
CA LEU A 84 8.29 12.09 -6.36
C LEU A 84 7.90 11.93 -7.83
N ALA A 85 8.31 10.82 -8.47
CA ALA A 85 8.15 10.59 -9.89
C ALA A 85 6.71 10.21 -10.31
N MET A 86 5.99 9.44 -9.49
CA MET A 86 4.70 8.85 -9.84
C MET A 86 3.60 9.89 -10.14
N PRO A 87 3.41 10.98 -9.37
CA PRO A 87 2.40 11.99 -9.70
C PRO A 87 2.55 12.58 -11.11
N PHE A 88 3.79 12.78 -11.56
CA PHE A 88 4.08 13.30 -12.91
C PHE A 88 3.64 12.36 -14.03
N GLN A 89 3.47 11.06 -13.78
CA GLN A 89 2.89 10.12 -14.77
C GLN A 89 1.42 10.40 -15.06
N HIS A 90 0.73 11.07 -14.14
CA HIS A 90 -0.71 11.33 -14.21
C HIS A 90 -1.04 12.79 -14.55
N VAL A 91 -0.04 13.59 -14.92
CA VAL A 91 -0.24 14.95 -15.43
C VAL A 91 -0.43 14.92 -16.95
N ASP A 92 -1.66 15.11 -17.42
CA ASP A 92 -1.98 15.03 -18.85
C ASP A 92 -1.28 16.12 -19.69
N SER A 93 -1.12 17.33 -19.14
CA SER A 93 -0.40 18.42 -19.81
C SER A 93 1.10 18.10 -19.99
N LEU A 94 1.71 17.36 -19.06
CA LEU A 94 3.10 16.92 -19.16
C LEU A 94 3.29 15.93 -20.30
N ARG A 95 2.35 14.98 -20.43
CA ARG A 95 2.35 14.00 -21.52
C ARG A 95 2.21 14.68 -22.88
N ALA A 96 1.33 15.67 -22.99
CA ALA A 96 1.08 16.39 -24.24
C ALA A 96 2.24 17.31 -24.62
N ARG A 97 2.76 18.10 -23.67
CA ARG A 97 3.77 19.14 -23.93
C ARG A 97 5.19 18.59 -23.97
N PHE A 98 5.49 17.56 -23.17
CA PHE A 98 6.85 17.01 -23.01
C PHE A 98 6.85 15.46 -23.07
N PRO A 99 6.47 14.86 -24.21
CA PRO A 99 6.31 13.41 -24.34
C PRO A 99 7.60 12.62 -24.08
N ALA A 100 8.77 13.16 -24.46
CA ALA A 100 10.06 12.54 -24.18
C ALA A 100 10.34 12.45 -22.67
N MET A 101 10.03 13.52 -21.92
CA MET A 101 10.19 13.54 -20.48
C MET A 101 9.20 12.59 -19.80
N HIS A 102 7.94 12.57 -20.23
CA HIS A 102 6.94 11.63 -19.72
C HIS A 102 7.39 10.18 -19.88
N ARG A 103 7.93 9.81 -21.06
CA ARG A 103 8.48 8.48 -21.33
C ARG A 103 9.67 8.13 -20.44
N ARG A 104 10.65 9.04 -20.30
CA ARG A 104 11.82 8.84 -19.43
C ARG A 104 11.40 8.64 -17.97
N ASN A 105 10.48 9.46 -17.49
CA ASN A 105 9.91 9.30 -16.15
C ASN A 105 9.14 7.98 -16.03
N GLY A 106 8.51 7.49 -17.10
CA GLY A 106 7.81 6.21 -17.13
C GLY A 106 8.75 5.03 -16.93
N TYR A 107 9.89 5.02 -17.62
CA TYR A 107 10.94 4.02 -17.40
C TYR A 107 11.49 4.08 -15.97
N LEU A 108 11.72 5.28 -15.44
CA LEU A 108 12.17 5.46 -14.05
C LEU A 108 11.16 4.85 -13.07
N VAL A 109 9.88 5.20 -13.19
CA VAL A 109 8.82 4.70 -12.29
C VAL A 109 8.70 3.18 -12.36
N LEU A 110 8.71 2.57 -13.55
CA LEU A 110 8.59 1.11 -13.69
C LEU A 110 9.83 0.38 -13.13
N SER A 111 11.03 0.92 -13.33
CA SER A 111 12.27 0.37 -12.77
C SER A 111 12.28 0.46 -11.24
N LEU A 112 11.85 1.61 -10.69
CA LEU A 112 11.72 1.79 -9.24
C LEU A 112 10.63 0.87 -8.66
N SER A 113 9.51 0.69 -9.34
CA SER A 113 8.47 -0.28 -8.95
C SER A 113 9.02 -1.70 -8.85
N LEU A 114 9.79 -2.14 -9.85
CA LEU A 114 10.44 -3.45 -9.83
C LEU A 114 11.44 -3.56 -8.67
N LEU A 115 12.32 -2.57 -8.52
CA LEU A 115 13.34 -2.54 -7.47
C LEU A 115 12.71 -2.58 -6.07
N LEU A 116 11.68 -1.76 -5.84
CA LEU A 116 10.93 -1.72 -4.57
C LEU A 116 10.28 -3.06 -4.26
N SER A 117 9.75 -3.74 -5.27
CA SER A 117 9.13 -5.06 -5.10
C SER A 117 10.17 -6.10 -4.72
N LEU A 118 11.29 -6.18 -5.46
CA LEU A 118 12.38 -7.10 -5.15
C LEU A 118 12.98 -6.83 -3.78
N GLY A 119 13.17 -5.56 -3.41
CA GLY A 119 13.60 -5.16 -2.07
C GLY A 119 12.60 -5.54 -0.99
N GLY A 120 11.30 -5.39 -1.25
CA GLY A 120 10.23 -5.84 -0.36
C GLY A 120 10.25 -7.35 -0.12
N PHE A 121 10.40 -8.14 -1.19
CA PHE A 121 10.56 -9.60 -1.10
C PHE A 121 11.80 -10.01 -0.34
N TRP A 122 12.92 -9.31 -0.56
CA TRP A 122 14.15 -9.55 0.20
C TRP A 122 13.94 -9.30 1.70
N ILE A 123 13.23 -8.23 2.08
CA ILE A 123 12.88 -7.95 3.49
C ILE A 123 12.00 -9.06 4.08
N LEU A 124 10.99 -9.53 3.33
CA LEU A 124 10.10 -10.61 3.75
C LEU A 124 10.87 -11.90 3.99
N ASN A 125 11.67 -12.34 3.01
CA ASN A 125 12.45 -13.58 3.10
C ASN A 125 13.58 -13.57 4.14
N ARG A 126 13.88 -12.41 4.72
CA ARG A 126 14.86 -12.26 5.81
C ARG A 126 14.22 -12.14 7.19
N ASN A 127 12.91 -12.38 7.31
CA ASN A 127 12.14 -12.25 8.55
C ASN A 127 12.30 -10.87 9.20
N MET A 128 12.37 -9.82 8.36
CA MET A 128 12.52 -8.43 8.81
C MET A 128 11.19 -7.65 8.82
N SER A 129 10.09 -8.32 8.50
CA SER A 129 8.71 -7.83 8.59
C SER A 129 8.28 -7.79 10.06
N HIS A 130 7.52 -6.75 10.43
CA HIS A 130 6.80 -6.74 11.71
C HIS A 130 5.49 -7.50 11.50
N THR A 131 5.50 -8.79 11.79
CA THR A 131 4.41 -9.72 11.49
C THR A 131 4.31 -10.80 12.57
N HIS A 132 3.17 -11.48 12.63
CA HIS A 132 2.98 -12.64 13.48
C HIS A 132 3.88 -13.81 13.02
N ARG A 133 4.32 -14.66 13.95
CA ARG A 133 5.23 -15.79 13.66
C ARG A 133 4.61 -16.81 12.71
N GLU A 134 3.33 -17.10 12.91
CA GLU A 134 2.57 -18.01 12.06
C GLU A 134 1.98 -17.27 10.86
N PHE A 135 2.25 -17.74 9.65
CA PHE A 135 1.76 -17.14 8.41
C PHE A 135 0.22 -17.08 8.37
N TYR A 136 -0.46 -18.19 8.62
CA TYR A 136 -1.92 -18.32 8.50
C TYR A 136 -2.71 -17.80 9.72
N HIS A 137 -2.09 -17.01 10.60
CA HIS A 137 -2.78 -16.44 11.75
C HIS A 137 -3.83 -15.41 11.31
N ILE A 138 -5.02 -15.53 11.88
CA ILE A 138 -6.14 -14.61 11.66
C ILE A 138 -6.39 -13.84 12.95
N HIS A 139 -6.23 -12.52 12.86
CA HIS A 139 -6.58 -11.61 13.95
C HIS A 139 -8.10 -11.43 14.04
N THR A 140 -8.61 -11.26 15.25
CA THR A 140 -10.04 -11.06 15.55
C THR A 140 -10.23 -9.82 16.41
N VAL A 141 -11.29 -9.03 16.15
CA VAL A 141 -11.66 -7.88 17.02
C VAL A 141 -12.26 -8.33 18.34
N ILE A 142 -13.12 -9.35 18.29
CA ILE A 142 -13.84 -9.87 19.46
C ILE A 142 -13.14 -11.15 19.88
N LYS A 143 -12.64 -11.23 21.13
CA LYS A 143 -11.91 -12.36 21.75
C LYS A 143 -12.15 -13.73 21.06
N GLY A 144 -11.41 -14.02 19.99
CA GLY A 144 -11.46 -15.30 19.27
C GLY A 144 -12.69 -15.56 18.40
N LYS A 145 -13.66 -14.64 18.28
CA LYS A 145 -14.84 -14.81 17.43
C LYS A 145 -14.53 -14.38 16.00
N TYR A 146 -14.61 -15.34 15.09
CA TYR A 146 -14.49 -15.08 13.66
C TYR A 146 -15.74 -14.37 13.12
N ILE A 147 -15.56 -13.15 12.61
CA ILE A 147 -16.57 -12.39 11.88
C ILE A 147 -15.88 -11.89 10.60
N PRO A 148 -16.31 -12.29 9.39
CA PRO A 148 -15.56 -12.07 8.15
C PRO A 148 -15.07 -10.64 7.86
N LEU A 149 -15.79 -9.61 8.35
CA LEU A 149 -15.43 -8.20 8.19
C LEU A 149 -14.60 -7.63 9.36
N LEU A 150 -14.54 -8.34 10.49
CA LEU A 150 -13.79 -7.98 11.70
C LEU A 150 -12.62 -8.94 11.93
N THR A 151 -12.15 -9.58 10.86
CA THR A 151 -10.98 -10.45 10.87
C THR A 151 -10.06 -10.11 9.72
N TRP A 152 -8.75 -10.19 9.96
CA TRP A 152 -7.74 -9.91 8.96
C TRP A 152 -6.54 -10.84 9.14
N PRO A 153 -5.81 -11.15 8.05
CA PRO A 153 -4.65 -12.01 8.12
C PRO A 153 -3.44 -11.25 8.68
N THR A 154 -2.31 -11.94 8.80
CA THR A 154 -1.04 -11.32 9.17
C THR A 154 -0.58 -10.26 8.16
N PHE A 155 0.33 -9.40 8.60
CA PHE A 155 0.97 -8.41 7.73
C PHE A 155 1.66 -9.08 6.54
N GLU A 156 2.40 -10.17 6.79
CA GLU A 156 3.10 -10.91 5.75
C GLU A 156 2.14 -11.54 4.74
N SER A 157 1.11 -12.25 5.19
CA SER A 157 0.12 -12.83 4.27
C SER A 157 -0.57 -11.76 3.42
N SER A 158 -0.86 -10.58 4.00
CA SER A 158 -1.43 -9.45 3.26
C SER A 158 -0.53 -9.01 2.10
N LEU A 159 0.80 -9.00 2.30
CA LEU A 159 1.75 -8.67 1.24
C LEU A 159 1.82 -9.75 0.16
N TRP A 160 1.74 -11.02 0.54
CA TRP A 160 1.66 -12.12 -0.43
C TRP A 160 0.38 -12.09 -1.27
N PHE A 161 -0.74 -11.61 -0.74
CA PHE A 161 -1.96 -11.38 -1.54
C PHE A 161 -1.82 -10.17 -2.49
N LEU A 162 -1.12 -9.12 -2.06
CA LEU A 162 -0.88 -7.94 -2.90
C LEU A 162 0.09 -8.23 -4.06
N ALA A 163 1.11 -9.06 -3.82
CA ALA A 163 2.20 -9.26 -4.75
C ALA A 163 1.80 -9.73 -6.16
N PRO A 164 0.91 -10.72 -6.34
CA PRO A 164 0.44 -11.12 -7.67
C PRO A 164 -0.18 -9.97 -8.45
N ALA A 165 -1.07 -9.19 -7.82
CA ALA A 165 -1.71 -8.04 -8.45
C ALA A 165 -0.68 -6.96 -8.83
N TYR A 166 0.30 -6.72 -7.95
CA TYR A 166 1.37 -5.77 -8.19
C TYR A 166 2.25 -6.18 -9.38
N PHE A 167 2.82 -7.38 -9.37
CA PHE A 167 3.70 -7.84 -10.45
C PHE A 167 2.98 -8.01 -11.77
N TYR A 168 1.76 -8.56 -11.74
CA TYR A 168 0.97 -8.71 -12.94
C TYR A 168 0.69 -7.35 -13.57
N SER A 169 0.25 -6.36 -12.78
CA SER A 169 0.01 -5.02 -13.30
C SER A 169 1.26 -4.32 -13.81
N LEU A 170 2.42 -4.51 -13.15
CA LEU A 170 3.71 -4.00 -13.61
C LEU A 170 4.07 -4.58 -14.98
N PHE A 171 3.99 -5.91 -15.11
CA PHE A 171 4.24 -6.63 -16.35
C PHE A 171 3.32 -6.15 -17.47
N ARG A 172 2.00 -6.11 -17.23
CA ARG A 172 1.02 -5.66 -18.24
C ARG A 172 1.23 -4.19 -18.63
N THR A 173 1.64 -3.33 -17.69
CA THR A 173 1.95 -1.93 -17.98
C THR A 173 3.13 -1.81 -18.95
N ALA A 174 4.19 -2.59 -18.72
CA ALA A 174 5.37 -2.61 -19.58
C ALA A 174 5.10 -3.26 -20.94
N GLU A 175 4.41 -4.40 -20.96
CA GLU A 175 4.01 -5.14 -22.18
C GLU A 175 3.21 -4.23 -23.13
N THR A 176 2.14 -3.62 -22.62
CA THR A 176 1.26 -2.76 -23.43
C THR A 176 1.93 -1.46 -23.87
N ALA A 177 2.89 -0.94 -23.10
CA ALA A 177 3.73 0.17 -23.54
C ALA A 177 4.62 -0.23 -24.73
N ARG A 178 5.25 -1.41 -24.67
CA ARG A 178 6.11 -1.94 -25.75
C ARG A 178 5.31 -2.23 -27.02
N ALA A 179 4.11 -2.80 -26.86
CA ALA A 179 3.18 -3.05 -27.95
C ALA A 179 2.51 -1.78 -28.51
N ARG A 180 2.79 -0.60 -27.93
CA ARG A 180 2.22 0.70 -28.32
C ARG A 180 0.69 0.76 -28.19
N GLU A 181 0.10 -0.05 -27.33
CA GLU A 181 -1.33 -0.09 -27.07
C GLU A 181 -1.74 0.96 -26.02
N TRP A 182 -1.67 2.24 -26.37
CA TRP A 182 -1.73 3.35 -25.41
C TRP A 182 -2.98 3.37 -24.51
N VAL A 183 -4.13 2.96 -25.03
CA VAL A 183 -5.39 2.87 -24.26
C VAL A 183 -5.30 1.79 -23.18
N ARG A 184 -4.75 0.62 -23.51
CA ARG A 184 -4.56 -0.49 -22.57
C ARG A 184 -3.44 -0.18 -21.59
N HIS A 185 -2.34 0.41 -22.07
CA HIS A 185 -1.25 0.90 -21.25
C HIS A 185 -1.74 1.87 -20.18
N ARG A 186 -2.56 2.87 -20.53
CA ARG A 186 -3.13 3.80 -19.54
C ARG A 186 -3.92 3.07 -18.46
N LYS A 187 -4.75 2.08 -18.83
CA LYS A 187 -5.54 1.31 -17.86
C LYS A 187 -4.66 0.53 -16.89
N TRP A 188 -3.66 -0.17 -17.42
CA TRP A 188 -2.71 -0.92 -16.59
C TRP A 188 -1.83 -0.02 -15.73
N ALA A 189 -1.38 1.13 -16.26
CA ALA A 189 -0.59 2.10 -15.51
C ALA A 189 -1.38 2.68 -14.32
N VAL A 190 -2.66 3.01 -14.51
CA VAL A 190 -3.56 3.45 -13.42
C VAL A 190 -3.74 2.34 -12.40
N PHE A 191 -4.04 1.11 -12.83
CA PHE A 191 -4.19 -0.03 -11.93
C PHE A 191 -2.92 -0.28 -11.11
N HIS A 192 -1.75 -0.31 -11.78
CA HIS A 192 -0.45 -0.49 -11.15
C HIS A 192 -0.16 0.62 -10.13
N THR A 193 -0.51 1.87 -10.46
CA THR A 193 -0.37 3.00 -9.55
C THR A 193 -1.20 2.80 -8.27
N ILE A 194 -2.46 2.38 -8.38
CA ILE A 194 -3.31 2.11 -7.21
C ILE A 194 -2.77 0.93 -6.41
N ALA A 195 -2.40 -0.17 -7.08
CA ALA A 195 -1.79 -1.33 -6.44
C ALA A 195 -0.52 -0.95 -5.65
N ALA A 196 0.32 -0.10 -6.20
CA ALA A 196 1.50 0.42 -5.51
C ALA A 196 1.15 1.36 -4.34
N TYR A 197 0.14 2.23 -4.52
CA TYR A 197 -0.34 3.08 -3.44
C TYR A 197 -0.99 2.32 -2.28
N THR A 198 -1.30 1.03 -2.41
CA THR A 198 -1.71 0.16 -1.28
C THR A 198 -0.76 0.30 -0.08
N ILE A 199 0.55 0.33 -0.33
CA ILE A 199 1.55 0.49 0.74
C ILE A 199 1.46 1.87 1.40
N THR A 200 1.06 2.89 0.65
CA THR A 200 0.86 4.25 1.18
C THR A 200 -0.47 4.39 1.91
N LEU A 201 -1.54 3.73 1.43
CA LEU A 201 -2.82 3.64 2.13
C LEU A 201 -2.66 2.91 3.47
N GLN A 202 -1.79 1.89 3.52
CA GLN A 202 -1.38 1.30 4.79
C GLN A 202 -0.76 2.34 5.74
N ARG A 203 0.07 3.28 5.26
CA ARG A 203 0.65 4.36 6.09
C ARG A 203 -0.43 5.34 6.56
N VAL A 204 -1.44 5.63 5.75
CA VAL A 204 -2.61 6.40 6.20
C VAL A 204 -3.28 5.70 7.38
N ASN A 205 -3.52 4.39 7.25
CA ASN A 205 -4.13 3.60 8.32
C ASN A 205 -3.24 3.55 9.59
N VAL A 206 -1.91 3.50 9.44
CA VAL A 206 -0.96 3.62 10.58
C VAL A 206 -1.16 4.94 11.31
N VAL A 207 -1.21 6.06 10.58
CA VAL A 207 -1.44 7.38 11.20
C VAL A 207 -2.80 7.43 11.89
N VAL A 208 -3.85 6.89 11.27
CA VAL A 208 -5.19 6.81 11.88
C VAL A 208 -5.16 6.00 13.17
N CYS A 209 -4.51 4.83 13.19
CA CYS A 209 -4.36 4.02 14.39
C CYS A 209 -3.59 4.78 15.50
N MET A 210 -2.51 5.49 15.15
CA MET A 210 -1.75 6.27 16.12
C MET A 210 -2.58 7.42 16.71
N VAL A 211 -3.31 8.16 15.87
CA VAL A 211 -4.19 9.24 16.33
C VAL A 211 -5.30 8.69 17.22
N ALA A 212 -5.92 7.56 16.84
CA ALA A 212 -6.93 6.90 17.65
C ALA A 212 -6.36 6.40 19.00
N GLY A 213 -5.15 5.82 18.99
CA GLY A 213 -4.46 5.39 20.21
C GLY A 213 -4.18 6.55 21.16
N TRP A 214 -3.71 7.69 20.62
CA TRP A 214 -3.51 8.91 21.40
C TRP A 214 -4.81 9.51 21.93
N ALA A 215 -5.84 9.61 21.09
CA ALA A 215 -7.15 10.10 21.50
C ALA A 215 -7.74 9.22 22.61
N MET A 216 -7.63 7.89 22.48
CA MET A 216 -8.06 6.95 23.52
C MET A 216 -7.27 7.18 24.82
N HIS A 217 -5.94 7.29 24.74
CA HIS A 217 -5.11 7.51 25.91
C HIS A 217 -5.42 8.82 26.65
N LEU A 218 -5.61 9.91 25.91
CA LEU A 218 -5.74 11.26 26.46
C LEU A 218 -7.19 11.61 26.88
N LEU A 219 -8.19 11.03 26.22
CA LEU A 219 -9.60 11.43 26.39
C LEU A 219 -10.43 10.39 27.15
N VAL A 220 -10.00 9.13 27.22
CA VAL A 220 -10.77 8.04 27.83
C VAL A 220 -10.15 7.65 29.18
N PRO A 221 -10.92 7.58 30.28
CA PRO A 221 -10.39 7.12 31.57
C PRO A 221 -9.79 5.71 31.49
N GLU A 222 -8.67 5.48 32.17
CA GLU A 222 -7.94 4.20 32.16
C GLU A 222 -8.84 3.00 32.51
N ARG A 223 -9.74 3.18 33.49
CA ARG A 223 -10.74 2.17 33.86
C ARG A 223 -11.62 1.76 32.67
N VAL A 224 -12.08 2.73 31.87
CA VAL A 224 -12.92 2.46 30.69
C VAL A 224 -12.10 1.79 29.59
N GLN A 225 -10.83 2.18 29.41
CA GLN A 225 -9.93 1.54 28.44
C GLN A 225 -9.77 0.04 28.75
N HIS A 226 -9.58 -0.34 30.02
CA HIS A 226 -9.37 -1.73 30.41
C HIS A 226 -10.66 -2.54 30.56
N GLU A 227 -11.65 -2.02 31.29
CA GLU A 227 -12.87 -2.77 31.64
C GLU A 227 -13.88 -2.83 30.48
N VAL A 228 -13.96 -1.77 29.66
CA VAL A 228 -14.97 -1.66 28.59
C VAL A 228 -14.37 -1.94 27.22
N LEU A 229 -13.26 -1.27 26.89
CA LEU A 229 -12.62 -1.42 25.57
C LEU A 229 -11.67 -2.63 25.50
N GLY A 230 -11.34 -3.25 26.63
CA GLY A 230 -10.47 -4.42 26.68
C GLY A 230 -9.03 -4.15 26.24
N VAL A 231 -8.57 -2.90 26.33
CA VAL A 231 -7.19 -2.53 26.01
C VAL A 231 -6.26 -3.25 27.00
N PRO A 232 -5.22 -3.96 26.55
CA PRO A 232 -4.32 -4.65 27.46
C PRO A 232 -3.50 -3.67 28.33
N ALA A 233 -3.32 -4.01 29.62
CA ALA A 233 -2.49 -3.24 30.54
C ALA A 233 -1.00 -3.63 30.45
N THR A 234 -0.72 -4.92 30.24
CA THR A 234 0.64 -5.47 30.21
C THR A 234 1.39 -5.08 28.94
N HIS A 235 2.72 -5.00 29.04
CA HIS A 235 3.58 -4.73 27.88
C HIS A 235 3.34 -5.73 26.74
N GLU A 236 3.38 -7.03 27.05
CA GLU A 236 3.17 -8.10 26.06
C GLU A 236 1.80 -8.01 25.40
N GLY A 237 0.75 -7.74 26.19
CA GLY A 237 -0.60 -7.56 25.67
C GLY A 237 -0.71 -6.36 24.73
N LYS A 238 -0.11 -5.22 25.09
CA LYS A 238 -0.06 -4.02 24.24
C LYS A 238 0.70 -4.30 22.94
N ALA A 239 1.84 -4.98 23.01
CA ALA A 239 2.63 -5.34 21.84
C ALA A 239 1.88 -6.30 20.89
N ALA A 240 1.18 -7.30 21.44
CA ALA A 240 0.34 -8.20 20.65
C ALA A 240 -0.82 -7.46 19.97
N ALA A 241 -1.48 -6.55 20.69
CA ALA A 241 -2.55 -5.72 20.12
C ALA A 241 -2.01 -4.78 19.02
N GLU A 242 -0.85 -4.16 19.23
CA GLU A 242 -0.20 -3.30 18.25
C GLU A 242 0.24 -4.08 16.99
N LEU A 243 0.75 -5.29 17.15
CA LEU A 243 1.10 -6.17 16.04
C LEU A 243 -0.15 -6.51 15.20
N ALA A 244 -1.25 -6.87 15.87
CA ALA A 244 -2.53 -7.11 15.22
C ALA A 244 -3.05 -5.85 14.50
N ALA A 245 -2.99 -4.68 15.14
CA ALA A 245 -3.36 -3.42 14.52
C ALA A 245 -2.46 -3.08 13.31
N PHE A 246 -1.16 -3.36 13.37
CA PHE A 246 -0.26 -3.17 12.24
C PHE A 246 -0.66 -4.06 11.06
N ALA A 247 -0.98 -5.34 11.30
CA ALA A 247 -1.50 -6.21 10.26
C ALA A 247 -2.84 -5.69 9.68
N TRP A 248 -3.73 -5.18 10.54
CA TRP A 248 -5.00 -4.57 10.13
C TRP A 248 -4.79 -3.42 9.16
N THR A 249 -3.81 -2.54 9.43
CA THR A 249 -3.54 -1.39 8.55
C THR A 249 -3.21 -1.82 7.12
N ALA A 250 -2.49 -2.94 6.95
CA ALA A 250 -2.11 -3.45 5.63
C ALA A 250 -3.29 -4.07 4.90
N TRP A 251 -4.05 -4.92 5.59
CA TRP A 251 -5.25 -5.54 5.05
C TRP A 251 -6.26 -4.48 4.58
N TYR A 252 -6.56 -3.50 5.43
CA TYR A 252 -7.48 -2.42 5.09
C TYR A 252 -6.91 -1.45 4.05
N GLY A 253 -5.58 -1.29 3.99
CA GLY A 253 -4.93 -0.59 2.89
C GLY A 253 -5.24 -1.24 1.53
N GLY A 254 -5.23 -2.58 1.49
CA GLY A 254 -5.65 -3.38 0.34
C GLY A 254 -7.13 -3.20 0.00
N ILE A 255 -8.02 -3.20 1.00
CA ILE A 255 -9.46 -2.94 0.80
C ILE A 255 -9.68 -1.55 0.21
N LEU A 256 -9.02 -0.51 0.75
CA LEU A 256 -9.12 0.85 0.23
C LEU A 256 -8.63 0.95 -1.22
N ALA A 257 -7.52 0.28 -1.55
CA ALA A 257 -7.04 0.19 -2.92
C ALA A 257 -8.05 -0.51 -3.84
N PHE A 258 -8.66 -1.60 -3.39
CA PHE A 258 -9.69 -2.32 -4.14
C PHE A 258 -10.94 -1.45 -4.37
N VAL A 259 -11.43 -0.76 -3.35
CA VAL A 259 -12.54 0.20 -3.48
C VAL A 259 -12.18 1.32 -4.46
N TRP A 260 -10.96 1.83 -4.41
CA TRP A 260 -10.48 2.84 -5.35
C TRP A 260 -10.46 2.31 -6.80
N ILE A 261 -9.97 1.09 -7.03
CA ILE A 261 -10.03 0.43 -8.34
C ILE A 261 -11.48 0.32 -8.82
N LEU A 262 -12.39 -0.16 -7.97
CA LEU A 262 -13.81 -0.28 -8.33
C LEU A 262 -14.43 1.08 -8.66
N TYR A 263 -14.10 2.13 -7.90
CA TYR A 263 -14.57 3.48 -8.15
C TYR A 263 -14.09 4.02 -9.51
N GLU A 264 -12.82 3.82 -9.87
CA GLU A 264 -12.28 4.28 -11.17
C GLU A 264 -12.82 3.43 -12.35
N TRP A 265 -13.06 2.13 -12.15
CA TRP A 265 -13.54 1.22 -13.21
C TRP A 265 -15.06 1.17 -13.36
N ARG A 266 -15.86 1.49 -12.34
CA ARG A 266 -17.34 1.50 -12.40
C ARG A 266 -17.89 2.42 -13.50
N PRO A 267 -17.45 3.68 -13.60
CA PRO A 267 -17.83 4.55 -14.72
C PRO A 267 -17.34 4.00 -16.07
N ALA A 268 -16.16 3.38 -16.12
CA ALA A 268 -15.63 2.80 -17.36
C ALA A 268 -16.44 1.57 -17.85
N ALA A 269 -17.05 0.81 -16.94
CA ALA A 269 -17.84 -0.39 -17.23
C ALA A 269 -19.35 -0.12 -17.46
N LEU A 270 -19.96 0.81 -16.71
CA LEU A 270 -21.38 1.18 -16.89
C LEU A 270 -21.66 1.71 -18.31
N PHE A 271 -20.70 2.41 -18.91
CA PHE A 271 -20.83 2.90 -20.29
C PHE A 271 -20.33 1.91 -21.35
N ALA A 272 -19.84 0.72 -20.97
CA ALA A 272 -19.45 -0.36 -21.88
C ALA A 272 -20.67 -1.17 -22.35
N ARG A 273 -21.54 -1.58 -21.41
CA ARG A 273 -22.74 -2.39 -21.69
C ARG A 273 -23.76 -1.71 -22.62
N GLY A 274 -23.77 -0.38 -22.72
CA GLY A 274 -24.70 0.35 -23.58
C GLY A 274 -24.34 0.40 -25.08
N ARG A 275 -23.14 -0.07 -25.49
CA ARG A 275 -22.77 -0.12 -26.92
C ARG A 275 -22.84 -1.51 -27.53
N ASP A 276 -22.57 -2.54 -26.74
CA ASP A 276 -22.60 -3.93 -27.24
C ASP A 276 -24.05 -4.43 -27.42
N ALA A 277 -25.03 -3.77 -26.78
CA ALA A 277 -26.46 -4.01 -27.00
C ALA A 277 -27.07 -3.25 -28.20
N ALA A 278 -26.31 -2.37 -28.86
CA ALA A 278 -26.80 -1.53 -29.97
C ALA A 278 -26.10 -1.80 -31.32
N GLY A 279 -25.27 -2.85 -31.40
CA GLY A 279 -24.51 -3.21 -32.61
C GLY A 279 -24.75 -4.64 -33.11
N GLY A 280 -25.83 -5.29 -32.66
CA GLY A 280 -26.26 -6.59 -33.18
C GLY A 280 -27.13 -6.41 -34.44
N GLU A 281 -26.77 -7.15 -35.48
CA GLU A 281 -27.48 -7.35 -36.77
C GLU A 281 -27.45 -6.21 -37.79
N LYS A 282 -26.53 -6.33 -38.75
CA LYS A 282 -26.94 -6.70 -40.12
C LYS A 282 -25.96 -7.73 -40.69
N SER A 283 -26.47 -8.96 -40.82
CA SER A 283 -26.01 -9.97 -41.74
C SER A 283 -26.19 -9.45 -43.16
N GLU A 284 -25.12 -9.40 -43.96
CA GLU A 284 -25.26 -9.59 -45.41
C GLU A 284 -24.22 -10.61 -45.88
N THR A 285 -24.79 -11.77 -46.15
CA THR A 285 -24.36 -12.90 -46.95
C THR A 285 -23.44 -12.57 -48.13
N ILE A 286 -22.42 -13.42 -48.26
CA ILE A 286 -21.60 -13.68 -49.43
C ILE A 286 -22.46 -13.79 -50.71
N LYS A 287 -22.05 -13.10 -51.78
CA LYS A 287 -22.16 -13.63 -53.14
C LYS A 287 -20.79 -13.54 -53.82
N VAL A 288 -20.32 -14.71 -54.21
CA VAL A 288 -19.28 -14.95 -55.20
C VAL A 288 -19.96 -14.81 -56.55
N GLU A 289 -19.41 -13.94 -57.41
CA GLU A 289 -19.33 -14.05 -58.87
C GLU A 289 -18.22 -13.13 -59.36
#